data_AF-A0A5M4AZR8-F1
#
_entry.id   AF-A0A5M4AZR8-F1
#
_cell.length_a   1.000
_cell.length_b   1.000
_cell.length_c   1.000
_cell.angle_alpha   90.00
_cell.angle_beta   90.00
_cell.angle_gamma   90.00
#
_symmetry.space_group_name_H-M   'P 1'
#
loop_
_entity.id
_entity.type
_entity.pdbx_description
1 polymer ?
#
loop_
_entity_poly.entity_id
_entity_poly.type
_entity_poly.pdbx_seq_one_letter_code
_entity_poly.pdbx_strand_id
1 'polypeptide(L)'
;MNKQDIESGDVYKELCEKFKQGKSRQDAQTLQSFLSDDRVIDFRGKQPEYVHLRSLRAEALAMFGQYLKASREYQLTVSYAPPSTKWELLFQQGSMLVWHLIAEKETDKPSDIFLKCEKTLNKAMENIPAGKDKVFHQITATGLQAFLKGLNNQPEKGVSILKKINFLPVPIPQYNDKNELTVLFRHFFMGMAVAIEAKDRQLLSQMLKVISIDDQTLYGEKNLFRLLWETMNQTFDMRPEFAEGFNLLYNQRAHLSPTYPNLRYFLDSVGAGMHTALDLFFSEFK
;
A
#
# COMPACT_ATOMS: atom_id res chain seq x y z
N MET A 1 -3.82 -18.33 36.50
CA MET A 1 -3.05 -17.24 35.85
C MET A 1 -1.77 -17.07 36.63
N ASN A 2 -0.61 -17.38 36.03
CA ASN A 2 0.69 -17.23 36.68
C ASN A 2 1.13 -15.77 36.65
N LYS A 3 1.89 -15.32 37.67
CA LYS A 3 2.37 -13.94 37.82
C LYS A 3 3.12 -13.40 36.58
N GLN A 4 3.83 -14.28 35.85
CA GLN A 4 4.50 -13.97 34.57
C GLN A 4 3.53 -13.64 33.42
N ASP A 5 2.31 -14.19 33.43
CA ASP A 5 1.30 -13.88 32.41
C ASP A 5 0.66 -12.50 32.63
N ILE A 6 0.63 -12.04 33.88
CA ILE A 6 0.12 -10.71 34.26
C ILE A 6 1.15 -9.65 33.85
N GLU A 7 2.42 -9.84 34.22
CA GLU A 7 3.51 -8.90 33.87
C GLU A 7 3.70 -8.74 32.35
N SER A 8 3.59 -9.83 31.58
CA SER A 8 3.67 -9.75 30.11
C SER A 8 2.46 -9.07 29.47
N GLY A 9 1.27 -9.16 30.07
CA GLY A 9 0.09 -8.42 29.62
C GLY A 9 0.22 -6.91 29.82
N ASP A 10 0.84 -6.49 30.92
CA ASP A 10 1.07 -5.09 31.23
C ASP A 10 2.14 -4.47 30.31
N VAL A 11 3.24 -5.19 30.04
CA VAL A 11 4.27 -4.74 29.09
C VAL A 11 3.72 -4.61 27.66
N TYR A 12 2.87 -5.54 27.22
CA TYR A 12 2.25 -5.46 25.89
C TYR A 12 1.42 -4.18 25.72
N LYS A 13 0.57 -3.86 26.70
CA LYS A 13 -0.25 -2.64 26.70
C LYS A 13 0.62 -1.39 26.72
N GLU A 14 1.64 -1.36 27.57
CA GLU A 14 2.61 -0.25 27.66
C GLU A 14 3.24 0.04 26.28
N LEU A 15 3.74 -1.00 25.60
CA LEU A 15 4.36 -0.87 24.28
C LEU A 15 3.36 -0.37 23.21
N CYS A 16 2.15 -0.92 23.20
CA CYS A 16 1.09 -0.47 22.30
C CYS A 16 0.69 0.99 22.55
N GLU A 17 0.58 1.41 23.81
CA GLU A 17 0.25 2.78 24.19
C GLU A 17 1.36 3.74 23.82
N LYS A 18 2.63 3.38 24.08
CA LYS A 18 3.80 4.17 23.70
C LYS A 18 3.82 4.45 22.19
N PHE A 19 3.58 3.42 21.37
CA PHE A 19 3.44 3.60 19.92
C PHE A 19 2.28 4.54 19.55
N LYS A 20 1.07 4.30 20.12
CA LYS A 20 -0.12 5.13 19.83
C LYS A 20 0.07 6.60 20.22
N GLN A 21 0.69 6.85 21.36
CA GLN A 21 1.01 8.20 21.83
C GLN A 21 2.02 8.88 20.91
N GLY A 22 3.10 8.18 20.56
CA GLY A 22 4.10 8.66 19.61
C GLY A 22 3.49 9.03 18.25
N LYS A 23 2.66 8.14 17.70
CA LYS A 23 1.98 8.37 16.41
C LYS A 23 1.00 9.53 16.46
N SER A 24 0.10 9.57 17.45
CA SER A 24 -0.96 10.60 17.54
C SER A 24 -0.40 12.01 17.80
N ARG A 25 0.69 12.13 18.55
CA ARG A 25 1.34 13.41 18.85
C ARG A 25 2.44 13.79 17.86
N GLN A 26 2.71 12.93 16.87
CA GLN A 26 3.86 13.07 15.96
C GLN A 26 5.19 13.22 16.73
N ASP A 27 5.32 12.51 17.85
CA ASP A 27 6.48 12.59 18.74
C ASP A 27 7.55 11.55 18.34
N ALA A 28 8.57 12.04 17.65
CA ALA A 28 9.69 11.24 17.18
C ALA A 28 10.48 10.59 18.32
N GLN A 29 10.64 11.26 19.47
CA GLN A 29 11.41 10.74 20.60
C GLN A 29 10.69 9.55 21.24
N THR A 30 9.37 9.67 21.43
CA THR A 30 8.55 8.56 21.95
C THR A 30 8.58 7.36 21.00
N LEU A 31 8.47 7.59 19.68
CA LEU A 31 8.57 6.52 18.68
C LEU A 31 9.95 5.85 18.64
N GLN A 32 11.04 6.63 18.74
CA GLN A 32 12.39 6.07 18.85
C GLN A 32 12.57 5.25 20.12
N SER A 33 12.04 5.73 21.25
CA SER A 33 12.08 4.98 22.51
C SER A 33 11.26 3.69 22.44
N PHE A 34 10.17 3.64 21.67
CA PHE A 34 9.45 2.40 21.37
C PHE A 34 10.27 1.45 20.49
N LEU A 35 10.94 1.97 19.44
CA LEU A 35 11.77 1.18 18.55
C LEU A 35 13.02 0.60 19.22
N SER A 36 13.57 1.27 20.22
CA SER A 36 14.72 0.80 21.01
C SER A 36 14.33 -0.19 22.12
N ASP A 37 13.04 -0.49 22.29
CA ASP A 37 12.57 -1.41 23.34
C ASP A 37 12.67 -2.87 22.87
N ASP A 38 13.61 -3.61 23.47
CA ASP A 38 13.89 -5.01 23.11
C ASP A 38 12.92 -6.01 23.75
N ARG A 39 12.06 -5.58 24.70
CA ARG A 39 11.05 -6.44 25.35
C ARG A 39 10.05 -7.05 24.37
N VAL A 40 9.96 -6.53 23.14
CA VAL A 40 9.19 -7.14 22.04
C VAL A 40 9.62 -8.59 21.77
N ILE A 41 10.89 -8.93 22.01
CA ILE A 41 11.42 -10.30 21.80
C ILE A 41 10.79 -11.31 22.77
N ASP A 42 10.40 -10.87 23.97
CA ASP A 42 9.85 -11.74 25.02
C ASP A 42 8.48 -12.32 24.62
N PHE A 43 7.82 -11.72 23.63
CA PHE A 43 6.53 -12.17 23.11
C PHE A 43 6.62 -13.30 22.08
N ARG A 44 7.80 -13.81 21.69
CA ARG A 44 7.91 -14.91 20.68
C ARG A 44 7.05 -16.14 21.01
N GLY A 45 6.83 -16.44 22.29
CA GLY A 45 5.93 -17.51 22.75
C GLY A 45 4.44 -17.17 22.68
N LYS A 46 4.09 -15.88 22.54
CA LYS A 46 2.75 -15.31 22.40
C LYS A 46 2.59 -14.74 20.99
N GLN A 47 2.36 -15.65 20.04
CA GLN A 47 2.46 -15.35 18.60
C GLN A 47 1.60 -14.16 18.15
N PRO A 48 0.32 -14.02 18.55
CA PRO A 48 -0.50 -12.87 18.13
C PRO A 48 0.09 -11.52 18.58
N GLU A 49 0.49 -11.40 19.84
CA GLU A 49 1.08 -10.20 20.40
C GLU A 49 2.43 -9.87 19.75
N TYR A 50 3.26 -10.88 19.50
CA TYR A 50 4.54 -10.70 18.80
C TYR A 50 4.35 -10.17 17.39
N VAL A 51 3.44 -10.76 16.61
CA VAL A 51 3.14 -10.32 15.24
C VAL A 51 2.62 -8.89 15.24
N HIS A 52 1.74 -8.55 16.17
CA HIS A 52 1.20 -7.19 16.29
C HIS A 52 2.29 -6.17 16.66
N LEU A 53 3.08 -6.39 17.72
CA LEU A 53 4.15 -5.48 18.14
C LEU A 53 5.19 -5.26 17.04
N ARG A 54 5.57 -6.32 16.31
CA ARG A 54 6.47 -6.22 15.16
C ARG A 54 5.88 -5.40 14.02
N SER A 55 4.57 -5.53 13.76
CA SER A 55 3.89 -4.69 12.77
C SER A 55 3.89 -3.21 13.18
N LEU A 56 3.68 -2.91 14.48
CA LEU A 56 3.80 -1.54 15.00
C LEU A 56 5.24 -0.98 14.85
N ARG A 57 6.27 -1.81 15.08
CA ARG A 57 7.66 -1.43 14.83
C ARG A 57 7.92 -1.15 13.35
N ALA A 58 7.40 -1.99 12.46
CA ALA A 58 7.50 -1.78 11.02
C ALA A 58 6.87 -0.44 10.60
N GLU A 59 5.69 -0.13 11.15
CA GLU A 59 4.99 1.13 10.90
C GLU A 59 5.80 2.34 11.38
N ALA A 60 6.30 2.31 12.63
CA ALA A 60 7.16 3.37 13.16
C ALA A 60 8.44 3.57 12.33
N LEU A 61 9.09 2.49 11.90
CA LEU A 61 10.26 2.57 11.02
C LEU A 61 9.93 3.20 9.67
N ALA A 62 8.77 2.87 9.08
CA ALA A 62 8.31 3.45 7.83
C ALA A 62 8.06 4.96 7.97
N MET A 63 7.55 5.44 9.11
CA MET A 63 7.41 6.89 9.38
C MET A 63 8.75 7.64 9.35
N PHE A 64 9.86 6.97 9.68
CA PHE A 64 11.21 7.52 9.57
C PHE A 64 11.90 7.23 8.21
N GLY A 65 11.16 6.72 7.22
CA GLY A 65 11.73 6.33 5.91
C GLY A 65 12.67 5.12 5.97
N GLN A 66 12.72 4.38 7.08
CA GLN A 66 13.62 3.23 7.27
C GLN A 66 13.01 1.94 6.72
N TYR A 67 12.63 1.95 5.45
CA TYR A 67 11.82 0.92 4.81
C TYR A 67 12.47 -0.48 4.79
N LEU A 68 13.79 -0.59 4.63
CA LEU A 68 14.49 -1.90 4.72
C LEU A 68 14.35 -2.52 6.11
N LYS A 69 14.44 -1.71 7.17
CA LYS A 69 14.26 -2.19 8.54
C LYS A 69 12.79 -2.55 8.78
N ALA A 70 11.85 -1.75 8.28
CA ALA A 70 10.42 -2.06 8.34
C ALA A 70 10.09 -3.39 7.64
N SER A 71 10.64 -3.63 6.44
CA SER A 71 10.53 -4.91 5.73
C SER A 71 11.07 -6.08 6.57
N ARG A 72 12.18 -5.88 7.28
CA ARG A 72 12.75 -6.90 8.16
C ARG A 72 11.84 -7.24 9.34
N GLU A 73 11.14 -6.27 9.92
CA GLU A 73 10.18 -6.53 10.99
C GLU A 73 9.04 -7.47 10.52
N TYR A 74 8.48 -7.24 9.32
CA TYR A 74 7.52 -8.16 8.71
C TYR A 74 8.14 -9.53 8.38
N GLN A 75 9.37 -9.56 7.88
CA GLN A 75 10.06 -10.83 7.59
C GLN A 75 10.18 -11.72 8.83
N LEU A 76 10.40 -11.13 10.01
CA LEU A 76 10.53 -11.84 11.28
C LEU A 76 9.20 -12.42 11.80
N THR A 77 8.05 -11.97 11.29
CA THR A 77 6.72 -12.41 11.75
C THR A 77 6.10 -13.47 10.86
N VAL A 78 6.53 -13.63 9.60
CA VAL A 78 5.93 -14.56 8.63
C VAL A 78 5.82 -16.01 9.16
N SER A 79 6.80 -16.49 9.94
CA SER A 79 6.79 -17.83 10.52
C SER A 79 5.88 -17.99 11.75
N TYR A 80 5.43 -16.89 12.34
CA TYR A 80 4.56 -16.85 13.52
C TYR A 80 3.10 -16.56 13.15
N ALA A 81 2.84 -16.25 11.88
CA ALA A 81 1.53 -15.84 11.41
C ALA A 81 0.64 -17.04 11.08
N PRO A 82 -0.66 -17.00 11.43
CA PRO A 82 -1.65 -17.94 10.92
C PRO A 82 -1.67 -17.96 9.37
N PRO A 83 -2.00 -19.10 8.74
CA PRO A 83 -2.09 -19.19 7.28
C PRO A 83 -2.99 -18.13 6.64
N SER A 84 -4.08 -17.75 7.32
CA SER A 84 -5.06 -16.77 6.84
C SER A 84 -4.52 -15.33 6.73
N THR A 85 -3.51 -14.96 7.52
CA THR A 85 -2.94 -13.60 7.56
C THR A 85 -1.52 -13.52 6.99
N LYS A 86 -0.93 -14.68 6.67
CA LYS A 86 0.43 -14.77 6.15
C LYS A 86 0.64 -13.99 4.84
N TRP A 87 -0.35 -13.98 3.96
CA TRP A 87 -0.31 -13.23 2.70
C TRP A 87 -0.13 -11.74 2.96
N GLU A 88 -0.82 -11.18 3.96
CA GLU A 88 -0.81 -9.77 4.29
C GLU A 88 0.56 -9.35 4.80
N LEU A 89 1.19 -10.12 5.69
CA LEU A 89 2.54 -9.82 6.18
C LEU A 89 3.57 -9.89 5.05
N LEU A 90 3.47 -10.86 4.15
CA LEU A 90 4.32 -10.93 2.95
C LEU A 90 4.07 -9.74 2.02
N PHE A 91 2.83 -9.34 1.82
CA PHE A 91 2.47 -8.18 1.02
C PHE A 91 3.03 -6.88 1.62
N GLN A 92 2.86 -6.66 2.92
CA GLN A 92 3.42 -5.50 3.64
C GLN A 92 4.96 -5.51 3.63
N GLN A 93 5.58 -6.68 3.79
CA GLN A 93 7.02 -6.82 3.60
C GLN A 93 7.45 -6.35 2.20
N GLY A 94 6.73 -6.78 1.16
CA GLY A 94 6.97 -6.41 -0.23
C GLY A 94 6.74 -4.92 -0.48
N SER A 95 5.67 -4.33 0.07
CA SER A 95 5.37 -2.90 -0.08
C SER A 95 6.47 -2.02 0.54
N MET A 96 7.04 -2.41 1.68
CA MET A 96 8.19 -1.71 2.25
C MET A 96 9.40 -1.76 1.32
N LEU A 97 9.66 -2.87 0.64
CA LEU A 97 10.74 -2.95 -0.35
C LEU A 97 10.47 -2.07 -1.57
N VAL A 98 9.21 -1.96 -2.01
CA VAL A 98 8.82 -1.01 -3.07
C VAL A 98 9.09 0.43 -2.62
N TRP A 99 8.68 0.81 -1.40
CA TRP A 99 8.94 2.15 -0.89
C TRP A 99 10.42 2.48 -0.77
N HIS A 100 11.24 1.52 -0.38
CA HIS A 100 12.70 1.68 -0.39
C HIS A 100 13.24 1.97 -1.80
N LEU A 101 12.77 1.23 -2.81
CA LEU A 101 13.16 1.43 -4.21
C LEU A 101 12.72 2.80 -4.76
N ILE A 102 11.59 3.34 -4.27
CA ILE A 102 11.16 4.68 -4.63
C ILE A 102 12.04 5.73 -3.94
N ALA A 103 12.35 5.55 -2.66
CA ALA A 103 13.02 6.57 -1.86
C ALA A 103 14.53 6.68 -2.12
N GLU A 104 15.24 5.57 -2.36
CA GLU A 104 16.68 5.57 -2.61
C GLU A 104 17.01 5.66 -4.10
N LYS A 105 17.72 6.73 -4.50
CA LYS A 105 18.07 6.97 -5.91
C LYS A 105 19.31 6.22 -6.40
N GLU A 106 20.27 5.88 -5.55
CA GLU A 106 21.60 5.49 -6.02
C GLU A 106 22.35 4.63 -5.00
N THR A 107 22.21 3.31 -5.07
CA THR A 107 23.27 2.39 -4.59
C THR A 107 23.38 1.21 -5.55
N ASP A 108 24.58 0.68 -5.74
CA ASP A 108 24.99 -0.36 -6.70
C ASP A 108 24.31 -1.75 -6.55
N LYS A 109 23.16 -1.85 -5.84
CA LYS A 109 22.45 -3.12 -5.60
C LYS A 109 20.92 -3.07 -5.83
N PRO A 110 20.36 -2.32 -6.80
CA PRO A 110 18.92 -2.29 -6.99
C PRO A 110 18.40 -3.67 -7.43
N SER A 111 19.19 -4.45 -8.18
CA SER A 111 18.83 -5.78 -8.68
C SER A 111 18.47 -6.78 -7.57
N ASP A 112 19.22 -6.81 -6.47
CA ASP A 112 18.98 -7.72 -5.34
C ASP A 112 17.69 -7.35 -4.60
N ILE A 113 17.43 -6.05 -4.42
CA ILE A 113 16.21 -5.56 -3.79
C ILE A 113 14.99 -5.82 -4.68
N PHE A 114 15.09 -5.55 -5.99
CA PHE A 114 14.04 -5.88 -6.96
C PHE A 114 13.71 -7.38 -6.91
N LEU A 115 14.72 -8.25 -6.96
CA LEU A 115 14.54 -9.69 -6.90
C LEU A 115 13.92 -10.13 -5.57
N LYS A 116 14.35 -9.54 -4.45
CA LYS A 116 13.78 -9.82 -3.13
C LYS A 116 12.31 -9.38 -3.06
N CYS A 117 11.99 -8.20 -3.58
CA CYS A 117 10.63 -7.67 -3.63
C CYS A 117 9.73 -8.58 -4.47
N GLU A 118 10.15 -8.91 -5.70
CA GLU A 118 9.41 -9.80 -6.59
C GLU A 118 9.16 -11.17 -5.96
N LYS A 119 10.18 -11.81 -5.40
CA LYS A 119 10.03 -13.09 -4.69
C LYS A 119 9.06 -12.99 -3.52
N THR A 120 9.09 -11.88 -2.79
CA THR A 120 8.21 -11.66 -1.63
C THR A 120 6.76 -11.47 -2.07
N LEU A 121 6.50 -10.68 -3.10
CA LEU A 121 5.16 -10.46 -3.64
C LEU A 121 4.59 -11.72 -4.32
N ASN A 122 5.42 -12.51 -5.01
CA ASN A 122 5.00 -13.81 -5.54
C ASN A 122 4.55 -14.75 -4.42
N LYS A 123 5.33 -14.82 -3.33
CA LYS A 123 4.92 -15.59 -2.14
C LYS A 123 3.64 -15.05 -1.51
N ALA A 124 3.46 -13.73 -1.47
CA ALA A 124 2.21 -13.13 -0.99
C ALA A 124 1.01 -13.64 -1.82
N MET A 125 1.13 -13.61 -3.15
CA MET A 125 0.13 -14.13 -4.09
C MET A 125 -0.18 -15.62 -3.87
N GLU A 126 0.85 -16.45 -3.69
CA GLU A 126 0.69 -17.89 -3.43
C GLU A 126 -0.04 -18.18 -2.11
N ASN A 127 0.05 -17.28 -1.12
CA ASN A 127 -0.54 -17.45 0.21
C ASN A 127 -1.90 -16.75 0.36
N ILE A 128 -2.45 -16.12 -0.69
CA ILE A 128 -3.76 -15.47 -0.62
C ILE A 128 -4.82 -16.52 -0.22
N PRO A 129 -5.57 -16.29 0.87
CA PRO A 129 -6.58 -17.24 1.31
C PRO A 129 -7.71 -17.36 0.28
N ALA A 130 -8.26 -18.57 0.17
CA ALA A 130 -9.53 -18.76 -0.51
C ALA A 130 -10.66 -18.06 0.26
N GLY A 131 -11.68 -17.56 -0.45
CA GLY A 131 -12.82 -16.88 0.17
C GLY A 131 -13.35 -15.75 -0.70
N LYS A 132 -14.35 -15.03 -0.17
CA LYS A 132 -15.03 -13.91 -0.85
C LYS A 132 -14.06 -12.81 -1.28
N ASP A 133 -13.02 -12.55 -0.50
CA ASP A 133 -12.10 -11.41 -0.70
C ASP A 133 -10.88 -11.74 -1.56
N LYS A 134 -10.74 -13.00 -1.98
CA LYS A 134 -9.59 -13.47 -2.75
C LYS A 134 -9.31 -12.58 -3.97
N VAL A 135 -10.35 -12.20 -4.71
CA VAL A 135 -10.23 -11.36 -5.90
C VAL A 135 -9.62 -9.98 -5.57
N PHE A 136 -10.02 -9.38 -4.44
CA PHE A 136 -9.53 -8.07 -4.01
C PHE A 136 -8.07 -8.14 -3.54
N HIS A 137 -7.70 -9.21 -2.83
CA HIS A 137 -6.30 -9.47 -2.47
C HIS A 137 -5.43 -9.67 -3.73
N GLN A 138 -5.93 -10.39 -4.73
CA GLN A 138 -5.24 -10.59 -6.01
C GLN A 138 -5.08 -9.28 -6.79
N ILE A 139 -6.13 -8.45 -6.85
CA ILE A 139 -6.08 -7.11 -7.46
C ILE A 139 -4.98 -6.27 -6.78
N THR A 140 -4.95 -6.27 -5.45
CA THR A 140 -4.00 -5.46 -4.66
C THR A 140 -2.55 -5.90 -4.90
N ALA A 141 -2.28 -7.20 -4.78
CA ALA A 141 -0.94 -7.74 -4.98
C ALA A 141 -0.47 -7.60 -6.44
N THR A 142 -1.35 -7.81 -7.42
CA THR A 142 -1.01 -7.60 -8.84
C THR A 142 -0.74 -6.13 -9.14
N GLY A 143 -1.52 -5.21 -8.54
CA GLY A 143 -1.29 -3.77 -8.63
C GLY A 143 0.12 -3.38 -8.20
N LEU A 144 0.54 -3.85 -7.02
CA LEU A 144 1.88 -3.58 -6.51
C LEU A 144 2.98 -4.23 -7.35
N GLN A 145 2.76 -5.45 -7.85
CA GLN A 145 3.69 -6.11 -8.78
C GLN A 145 3.82 -5.35 -10.10
N ALA A 146 2.72 -4.84 -10.64
CA ALA A 146 2.73 -4.06 -11.87
C ALA A 146 3.50 -2.74 -11.68
N PHE A 147 3.32 -2.10 -10.53
CA PHE A 147 4.08 -0.92 -10.16
C PHE A 147 5.59 -1.22 -10.03
N LEU A 148 5.94 -2.35 -9.39
CA LEU A 148 7.33 -2.83 -9.32
C LEU A 148 7.93 -3.07 -10.71
N LYS A 149 7.15 -3.58 -11.68
CA LYS A 149 7.64 -3.77 -13.06
C LYS A 149 7.95 -2.44 -13.74
N GLY A 150 7.12 -1.41 -13.56
CA GLY A 150 7.46 -0.08 -14.06
C GLY A 150 8.73 0.45 -13.41
N LEU A 151 8.87 0.34 -12.08
CA LEU A 151 10.10 0.73 -11.36
C LEU A 151 11.37 0.04 -11.90
N ASN A 152 11.24 -1.18 -12.40
CA ASN A 152 12.33 -1.95 -13.01
C ASN A 152 12.44 -1.76 -14.53
N ASN A 153 12.00 -0.61 -15.07
CA ASN A 153 12.01 -0.27 -16.49
C ASN A 153 11.30 -1.29 -17.39
N GLN A 154 10.20 -1.89 -16.90
CA GLN A 154 9.36 -2.85 -17.64
C GLN A 154 7.86 -2.48 -17.57
N PRO A 155 7.46 -1.23 -17.89
CA PRO A 155 6.08 -0.76 -17.73
C PRO A 155 5.07 -1.59 -18.53
N GLU A 156 5.42 -2.06 -19.72
CA GLU A 156 4.58 -2.88 -20.62
C GLU A 156 4.22 -4.22 -19.98
N LYS A 157 5.16 -4.82 -19.22
CA LYS A 157 4.87 -6.03 -18.45
C LYS A 157 3.91 -5.73 -17.31
N GLY A 158 4.05 -4.57 -16.65
CA GLY A 158 3.11 -4.09 -15.64
C GLY A 158 1.69 -3.95 -16.19
N VAL A 159 1.53 -3.30 -17.33
CA VAL A 159 0.23 -3.18 -18.03
C VAL A 159 -0.31 -4.55 -18.42
N SER A 160 0.53 -5.43 -18.97
CA SER A 160 0.13 -6.77 -19.42
C SER A 160 -0.44 -7.63 -18.29
N ILE A 161 0.13 -7.57 -17.07
CA ILE A 161 -0.40 -8.34 -15.94
C ILE A 161 -1.71 -7.75 -15.42
N LEU A 162 -1.87 -6.41 -15.43
CA LEU A 162 -3.11 -5.77 -15.02
C LEU A 162 -4.26 -6.06 -15.99
N LYS A 163 -4.01 -6.09 -17.30
CA LYS A 163 -5.02 -6.43 -18.31
C LYS A 163 -5.60 -7.84 -18.19
N LYS A 164 -4.95 -8.73 -17.43
CA LYS A 164 -5.44 -10.10 -17.15
C LYS A 164 -6.34 -10.18 -15.92
N ILE A 165 -6.45 -9.10 -15.16
CA ILE A 165 -7.23 -9.06 -13.92
C ILE A 165 -8.69 -8.77 -14.22
N ASN A 166 -9.57 -9.48 -13.53
CA ASN A 166 -10.98 -9.15 -13.49
C ASN A 166 -11.24 -8.10 -12.40
N PHE A 167 -11.38 -6.84 -12.79
CA PHE A 167 -11.68 -5.74 -11.88
C PHE A 167 -13.16 -5.75 -11.51
N LEU A 168 -13.47 -6.35 -10.36
CA LEU A 168 -14.82 -6.37 -9.79
C LEU A 168 -15.04 -5.17 -8.86
N PRO A 169 -16.24 -4.56 -8.87
CA PRO A 169 -16.59 -3.52 -7.90
C PRO A 169 -16.57 -4.09 -6.47
N VAL A 170 -16.04 -3.30 -5.53
CA VAL A 170 -16.14 -3.65 -4.11
C VAL A 170 -17.61 -3.58 -3.68
N PRO A 171 -18.19 -4.61 -3.05
CA PRO A 171 -19.55 -4.57 -2.56
C PRO A 171 -19.76 -3.44 -1.55
N ILE A 172 -20.86 -2.68 -1.68
CA ILE A 172 -21.19 -1.55 -0.81
C ILE A 172 -21.06 -1.86 0.69
N PRO A 173 -21.49 -3.03 1.21
CA PRO A 173 -21.28 -3.36 2.62
C PRO A 173 -19.81 -3.39 3.04
N GLN A 174 -18.93 -3.96 2.21
CA GLN A 174 -17.48 -4.01 2.47
C GLN A 174 -16.79 -2.67 2.20
N TYR A 175 -17.33 -1.90 1.28
CA TYR A 175 -16.88 -0.53 1.04
C TYR A 175 -17.09 0.35 2.28
N ASN A 176 -18.27 0.25 2.90
CA ASN A 176 -18.67 1.08 4.05
C ASN A 176 -18.04 0.64 5.38
N ASP A 177 -17.55 -0.60 5.49
CA ASP A 177 -16.81 -1.05 6.67
C ASP A 177 -15.33 -0.68 6.57
N LYS A 178 -14.88 0.21 7.46
CA LYS A 178 -13.50 0.72 7.50
C LYS A 178 -12.45 -0.36 7.83
N ASN A 179 -12.89 -1.50 8.37
CA ASN A 179 -11.99 -2.61 8.72
C ASN A 179 -11.87 -3.65 7.60
N GLU A 180 -12.78 -3.65 6.62
CA GLU A 180 -12.76 -4.58 5.50
C GLU A 180 -11.90 -4.02 4.36
N LEU A 181 -11.09 -4.84 3.71
CA LEU A 181 -10.30 -4.46 2.52
C LEU A 181 -9.34 -3.27 2.70
N THR A 182 -8.94 -2.93 3.93
CA THR A 182 -8.02 -1.81 4.22
C THR A 182 -6.71 -1.90 3.40
N VAL A 183 -6.19 -3.12 3.19
CA VAL A 183 -4.97 -3.35 2.40
C VAL A 183 -5.16 -2.99 0.93
N LEU A 184 -6.33 -3.31 0.35
CA LEU A 184 -6.71 -2.93 -1.01
C LEU A 184 -6.69 -1.41 -1.14
N PHE A 185 -7.52 -0.72 -0.37
CA PHE A 185 -7.68 0.73 -0.49
C PHE A 185 -6.36 1.47 -0.24
N ARG A 186 -5.55 1.04 0.74
CA ARG A 186 -4.23 1.65 1.00
C ARG A 186 -3.26 1.57 -0.19
N HIS A 187 -3.33 0.53 -1.01
CA HIS A 187 -2.34 0.29 -2.07
C HIS A 187 -2.91 0.40 -3.49
N PHE A 188 -4.23 0.54 -3.63
CA PHE A 188 -4.91 0.50 -4.93
C PHE A 188 -4.38 1.55 -5.91
N PHE A 189 -4.06 2.74 -5.41
CA PHE A 189 -3.53 3.82 -6.24
C PHE A 189 -2.20 3.47 -6.93
N MET A 190 -1.37 2.59 -6.37
CA MET A 190 -0.14 2.13 -7.05
C MET A 190 -0.45 1.33 -8.32
N GLY A 191 -1.55 0.58 -8.35
CA GLY A 191 -2.00 -0.06 -9.58
C GLY A 191 -2.52 0.98 -10.59
N MET A 192 -3.33 1.95 -10.14
CA MET A 192 -3.83 3.03 -11.00
C MET A 192 -2.70 3.87 -11.60
N ALA A 193 -1.64 4.09 -10.83
CA ALA A 193 -0.42 4.76 -11.26
C ALA A 193 0.21 4.11 -12.50
N VAL A 194 0.12 2.79 -12.66
CA VAL A 194 0.58 2.09 -13.87
C VAL A 194 -0.29 2.45 -15.08
N ALA A 195 -1.61 2.52 -14.90
CA ALA A 195 -2.53 2.90 -15.98
C ALA A 195 -2.36 4.37 -16.39
N ILE A 196 -2.15 5.26 -15.41
CA ILE A 196 -1.83 6.68 -15.64
C ILE A 196 -0.50 6.80 -16.40
N GLU A 197 0.52 6.05 -15.98
CA GLU A 197 1.82 6.07 -16.64
C GLU A 197 1.74 5.65 -18.10
N ALA A 198 1.00 4.57 -18.36
CA ALA A 198 0.78 4.05 -19.70
C ALA A 198 -0.20 4.87 -20.55
N LYS A 199 -0.85 5.89 -19.97
CA LYS A 199 -1.97 6.62 -20.58
C LYS A 199 -3.06 5.68 -21.12
N ASP A 200 -3.33 4.58 -20.42
CA ASP A 200 -4.28 3.54 -20.83
C ASP A 200 -5.67 3.84 -20.27
N ARG A 201 -6.56 4.34 -21.12
CA ARG A 201 -7.91 4.77 -20.75
C ARG A 201 -8.74 3.59 -20.26
N GLN A 202 -8.74 2.49 -21.02
CA GLN A 202 -9.60 1.35 -20.74
C GLN A 202 -9.24 0.70 -19.40
N LEU A 203 -7.93 0.52 -19.16
CA LEU A 203 -7.45 -0.03 -17.91
C LEU A 203 -7.81 0.88 -16.73
N LEU A 204 -7.54 2.19 -16.84
CA LEU A 204 -7.89 3.13 -15.76
C LEU A 204 -9.40 3.12 -15.47
N SER A 205 -10.24 3.14 -16.50
CA SER A 205 -11.70 3.04 -16.32
C SER A 205 -12.13 1.75 -15.65
N GLN A 206 -11.52 0.60 -15.95
CA GLN A 206 -11.81 -0.66 -15.25
C GLN A 206 -11.39 -0.60 -13.78
N MET A 207 -10.25 0.01 -13.47
CA MET A 207 -9.79 0.17 -12.09
C MET A 207 -10.69 1.11 -11.29
N LEU A 208 -11.20 2.19 -11.89
CA LEU A 208 -12.13 3.10 -11.22
C LEU A 208 -13.44 2.41 -10.80
N LYS A 209 -13.89 1.38 -11.55
CA LYS A 209 -15.06 0.58 -11.16
C LYS A 209 -14.89 -0.13 -9.82
N VAL A 210 -13.65 -0.49 -9.44
CA VAL A 210 -13.40 -1.21 -8.18
C VAL A 210 -13.73 -0.34 -6.97
N ILE A 211 -13.40 0.95 -7.04
CA ILE A 211 -13.49 1.88 -5.91
C ILE A 211 -14.63 2.91 -6.03
N SER A 212 -15.46 2.80 -7.07
CA SER A 212 -16.64 3.62 -7.22
C SER A 212 -17.83 3.05 -6.44
N ILE A 213 -18.61 3.93 -5.83
CA ILE A 213 -19.81 3.60 -5.05
C ILE A 213 -21.07 3.75 -5.92
N ASP A 214 -20.98 4.51 -7.01
CA ASP A 214 -22.13 4.97 -7.78
C ASP A 214 -21.93 4.73 -9.28
N ASP A 215 -22.81 3.89 -9.84
CA ASP A 215 -22.89 3.63 -11.26
C ASP A 215 -23.17 4.93 -12.06
N GLN A 216 -23.91 5.91 -11.53
CA GLN A 216 -24.14 7.18 -12.23
C GLN A 216 -22.85 7.99 -12.39
N THR A 217 -21.96 7.94 -11.40
CA THR A 217 -20.63 8.54 -11.49
C THR A 217 -19.81 7.87 -12.60
N LEU A 218 -19.89 6.54 -12.77
CA LEU A 218 -19.18 5.78 -13.80
C LEU A 218 -19.76 5.88 -15.23
N TYR A 219 -21.08 6.02 -15.35
CA TYR A 219 -21.79 5.99 -16.64
C TYR A 219 -22.26 7.36 -17.13
N GLY A 220 -22.02 8.43 -16.38
CA GLY A 220 -22.30 9.80 -16.84
C GLY A 220 -21.42 10.21 -18.03
N GLU A 221 -21.90 11.15 -18.86
CA GLU A 221 -21.12 11.78 -19.93
C GLU A 221 -20.03 12.71 -19.36
N LYS A 222 -19.02 12.12 -18.73
CA LYS A 222 -17.88 12.84 -18.15
C LYS A 222 -16.59 12.49 -18.90
N ASN A 223 -15.69 13.46 -18.98
CA ASN A 223 -14.33 13.18 -19.44
C ASN A 223 -13.59 12.32 -18.39
N LEU A 224 -12.50 11.66 -18.79
CA LEU A 224 -11.79 10.71 -17.94
C LEU A 224 -11.20 11.37 -16.68
N PHE A 225 -10.75 12.62 -16.77
CA PHE A 225 -10.24 13.36 -15.63
C PHE A 225 -11.32 13.58 -14.55
N ARG A 226 -12.49 14.09 -14.94
CA ARG A 226 -13.61 14.29 -14.01
C ARG A 226 -14.04 12.99 -13.35
N LEU A 227 -14.11 11.91 -14.12
CA LEU A 227 -14.43 10.59 -13.59
C LEU A 227 -13.42 10.12 -12.52
N LEU A 228 -12.12 10.23 -12.82
CA LEU A 228 -11.05 9.93 -11.87
C LEU A 228 -11.15 10.80 -10.62
N TRP A 229 -11.26 12.12 -10.80
CA TRP A 229 -11.26 13.09 -9.70
C TRP A 229 -12.41 12.88 -8.73
N GLU A 230 -13.64 12.73 -9.23
CA GLU A 230 -14.81 12.50 -8.40
C GLU A 230 -14.74 11.15 -7.67
N THR A 231 -14.34 10.08 -8.37
CA THR A 231 -14.18 8.74 -7.76
C THR A 231 -13.13 8.77 -6.65
N MET A 232 -12.01 9.46 -6.87
CA MET A 232 -10.96 9.61 -5.86
C MET A 232 -11.45 10.40 -4.65
N ASN A 233 -12.15 11.52 -4.83
CA ASN A 233 -12.67 12.33 -3.73
C ASN A 233 -13.69 11.55 -2.89
N GLN A 234 -14.65 10.88 -3.53
CA GLN A 234 -15.61 10.00 -2.83
C GLN A 234 -14.89 8.90 -2.04
N THR A 235 -13.85 8.31 -2.64
CA THR A 235 -13.05 7.29 -1.96
C THR A 235 -12.25 7.87 -0.80
N PHE A 236 -11.67 9.07 -0.92
CA PHE A 236 -10.96 9.72 0.17
C PHE A 236 -11.86 9.99 1.39
N ASP A 237 -13.09 10.44 1.15
CA ASP A 237 -14.06 10.74 2.22
C ASP A 237 -14.47 9.48 2.99
N MET A 238 -14.62 8.36 2.28
CA MET A 238 -15.12 7.11 2.87
C MET A 238 -14.01 6.21 3.41
N ARG A 239 -12.82 6.24 2.80
CA ARG A 239 -11.69 5.32 3.01
C ARG A 239 -10.40 6.09 3.32
N PRO A 240 -10.16 6.46 4.59
CA PRO A 240 -8.99 7.27 4.96
C PRO A 240 -7.64 6.62 4.59
N GLU A 241 -7.56 5.29 4.59
CA GLU A 241 -6.37 4.56 4.18
C GLU A 241 -6.04 4.72 2.68
N PHE A 242 -7.03 4.98 1.82
CA PHE A 242 -6.80 5.33 0.41
C PHE A 242 -6.12 6.70 0.32
N ALA A 243 -6.56 7.66 1.13
CA ALA A 243 -5.90 8.97 1.23
C ALA A 243 -4.47 8.86 1.77
N GLU A 244 -4.25 8.05 2.82
CA GLU A 244 -2.91 7.78 3.35
C GLU A 244 -1.97 7.20 2.26
N GLY A 245 -2.45 6.21 1.51
CA GLY A 245 -1.68 5.59 0.42
C GLY A 245 -1.36 6.56 -0.72
N PHE A 246 -2.35 7.33 -1.17
CA PHE A 246 -2.16 8.37 -2.18
C PHE A 246 -1.15 9.43 -1.72
N ASN A 247 -1.33 9.95 -0.51
CA ASN A 247 -0.46 11.00 0.05
C ASN A 247 0.98 10.51 0.20
N LEU A 248 1.19 9.25 0.57
CA LEU A 248 2.53 8.68 0.65
C LEU A 248 3.21 8.67 -0.72
N LEU A 249 2.49 8.29 -1.79
CA LEU A 249 3.05 8.32 -3.15
C LEU A 249 3.26 9.75 -3.66
N TYR A 250 2.31 10.64 -3.40
CA TYR A 250 2.38 12.06 -3.73
C TYR A 250 3.60 12.74 -3.09
N ASN A 251 3.90 12.43 -1.82
CA ASN A 251 5.07 12.95 -1.12
C ASN A 251 6.39 12.44 -1.71
N GLN A 252 6.37 11.30 -2.41
CA GLN A 252 7.52 10.72 -3.09
C GLN A 252 7.59 11.09 -4.59
N ARG A 253 6.71 11.94 -5.11
CA ARG A 253 6.59 12.20 -6.56
C ARG A 253 7.88 12.68 -7.24
N ALA A 254 8.72 13.43 -6.52
CA ALA A 254 10.02 13.88 -7.03
C ALA A 254 11.00 12.72 -7.31
N HIS A 255 10.81 11.58 -6.66
CA HIS A 255 11.61 10.37 -6.83
C HIS A 255 11.09 9.43 -7.93
N LEU A 256 9.88 9.68 -8.45
CA LEU A 256 9.30 8.86 -9.51
C LEU A 256 9.96 9.07 -10.88
N SER A 257 10.64 10.19 -11.09
CA SER A 257 11.40 10.46 -12.32
C SER A 257 12.82 9.85 -12.22
N PRO A 258 13.32 9.13 -13.25
CA PRO A 258 12.80 9.07 -14.63
C PRO A 258 11.81 7.94 -14.93
N THR A 259 11.49 7.07 -13.97
CA THR A 259 10.78 5.81 -14.23
C THR A 259 9.27 5.95 -14.48
N TYR A 260 8.66 6.98 -13.89
CA TYR A 260 7.22 7.27 -13.91
C TYR A 260 6.94 8.75 -14.24
N PRO A 261 7.35 9.23 -15.43
CA PRO A 261 7.25 10.65 -15.80
C PRO A 261 5.80 11.15 -15.95
N ASN A 262 4.90 10.35 -16.54
CA ASN A 262 3.50 10.75 -16.72
C ASN A 262 2.76 10.77 -15.38
N LEU A 263 3.02 9.80 -14.51
CA LEU A 263 2.50 9.79 -13.14
C LEU A 263 3.02 10.98 -12.33
N ARG A 264 4.32 11.31 -12.43
CA ARG A 264 4.88 12.49 -11.78
C ARG A 264 4.17 13.76 -12.27
N TYR A 265 4.01 13.93 -13.57
CA TYR A 265 3.30 15.08 -14.15
C TYR A 265 1.87 15.18 -13.60
N PHE A 266 1.16 14.05 -13.54
CA PHE A 266 -0.18 14.00 -12.94
C PHE A 266 -0.17 14.48 -11.49
N LEU A 267 0.74 13.95 -10.65
CA LEU A 267 0.83 14.32 -9.23
C LEU A 267 1.20 15.80 -9.05
N ASP A 268 2.19 16.30 -9.80
CA ASP A 268 2.58 17.72 -9.75
C ASP A 268 1.41 18.63 -10.18
N SER A 269 0.65 18.25 -11.22
CA SER A 269 -0.51 19.01 -11.69
C SER A 269 -1.67 19.02 -10.69
N VAL A 270 -1.92 17.89 -10.01
CA VAL A 270 -2.89 17.79 -8.91
C VAL A 270 -2.49 18.72 -7.77
N GLY A 271 -1.22 18.68 -7.36
CA GLY A 271 -0.68 19.52 -6.28
C GLY A 271 -0.78 21.02 -6.57
N ALA A 272 -0.68 21.40 -7.84
CA ALA A 272 -0.79 22.78 -8.29
C ALA A 272 -2.22 23.24 -8.62
N GLY A 273 -3.24 22.36 -8.48
CA GLY A 273 -4.63 22.68 -8.83
C GLY A 273 -4.85 22.97 -10.33
N MET A 274 -4.01 22.42 -11.21
CA MET A 274 -4.02 22.71 -12.65
C MET A 274 -5.05 21.86 -13.40
N HIS A 275 -6.34 22.07 -13.12
CA HIS A 275 -7.43 21.26 -13.70
C HIS A 275 -7.45 21.26 -15.24
N THR A 276 -7.21 22.41 -15.89
CA THR A 276 -7.15 22.49 -17.37
C THR A 276 -6.00 21.66 -17.95
N ALA A 277 -4.85 21.63 -17.27
CA ALA A 277 -3.70 20.84 -17.71
C ALA A 277 -3.98 19.34 -17.55
N LEU A 278 -4.66 18.96 -16.46
CA LEU A 278 -5.11 17.59 -16.24
C LEU A 278 -6.13 17.16 -17.29
N ASP A 279 -7.12 18.00 -17.63
CA ASP A 279 -8.09 17.72 -18.69
C ASP A 279 -7.40 17.43 -20.03
N LEU A 280 -6.41 18.25 -20.41
CA LEU A 280 -5.61 18.04 -21.63
C LEU A 280 -4.78 16.74 -21.54
N PHE A 281 -4.09 16.52 -20.44
CA PHE A 281 -3.29 15.31 -20.22
C PHE A 281 -4.12 14.02 -20.34
N PHE A 282 -5.32 13.99 -19.74
CA PHE A 282 -6.21 12.83 -19.83
C PHE A 282 -6.91 12.70 -21.19
N SER A 283 -6.98 13.76 -21.99
CA SER A 283 -7.49 13.68 -23.37
C SER A 283 -6.58 12.87 -24.31
N GLU A 284 -5.30 12.72 -23.96
CA GLU A 284 -4.31 11.97 -24.73
C GLU A 284 -4.35 10.46 -24.46
N PHE A 285 -5.14 10.00 -23.49
CA PHE A 285 -5.20 8.58 -23.11
C PHE A 285 -5.89 7.76 -24.20
N LYS A 286 -5.34 6.58 -24.49
CA LYS A 286 -5.81 5.66 -25.54
C LYS A 286 -6.46 4.41 -24.96
#